data_AF-A0A8I1RQH9-F1
#
_entry.id   AF-A0A8I1RQH9-F1
#
_cell.length_a   1.000
_cell.length_b   1.000
_cell.length_c   1.000
_cell.angle_alpha   90.00
_cell.angle_beta   90.00
_cell.angle_gamma   90.00
#
_symmetry.space_group_name_H-M   'P 1'
#
loop_
_entity.id
_entity.type
_entity.pdbx_description
1 polymer ?
#
loop_
_entity_poly.entity_id
_entity_poly.type
_entity_poly.pdbx_seq_one_letter_code
_entity_poly.pdbx_strand_id
1 'polypeptide(L)'
;MAAFNYNTEAELFPAAIRKKKRAGFAYRRFPTAAEAVQFAIEQLPADSLNGAYLQVDEARFDQSGIRTLYEAPDFPLQRNRPEAPAPVVEAESAPAPVAAAPRKKAAAAG
;
A
#
# COMPACT_ATOMS: atom_id res chain seq x y z
N MET A 1 -9.80 -23.63 8.42
CA MET A 1 -8.83 -22.72 7.77
C MET A 1 -7.61 -22.63 8.67
N ALA A 2 -6.40 -22.74 8.13
CA ALA A 2 -5.20 -22.42 8.89
C ALA A 2 -5.22 -20.91 9.20
N ALA A 3 -5.07 -20.55 10.46
CA ALA A 3 -4.96 -19.15 10.85
C ALA A 3 -3.68 -18.58 10.22
N PHE A 4 -3.84 -17.59 9.35
CA PHE A 4 -2.71 -16.84 8.82
C PHE A 4 -2.20 -15.92 9.93
N ASN A 5 -0.89 -15.95 10.19
CA ASN A 5 -0.31 -15.10 11.22
C ASN A 5 0.05 -13.74 10.61
N TYR A 6 -0.76 -12.73 10.91
CA TYR A 6 -0.56 -11.38 10.40
C TYR A 6 0.58 -10.61 11.05
N ASN A 7 1.11 -11.10 12.18
CA ASN A 7 2.20 -10.45 12.93
C ASN A 7 3.60 -10.83 12.44
N THR A 8 3.70 -11.64 11.39
CA THR A 8 5.00 -12.04 10.83
C THR A 8 5.48 -11.01 9.82
N GLU A 9 6.78 -10.96 9.59
CA GLU A 9 7.35 -10.10 8.55
C GLU A 9 6.82 -10.49 7.17
N ALA A 10 6.66 -9.48 6.31
CA ALA A 10 6.13 -9.65 4.98
C ALA A 10 6.89 -8.84 3.95
N GLU A 11 7.07 -9.45 2.78
CA GLU A 11 7.81 -8.88 1.68
C GLU A 11 6.89 -8.74 0.47
N LEU A 12 6.69 -7.52 0.03
CA LEU A 12 5.92 -7.24 -1.18
C LEU A 12 6.88 -7.11 -2.35
N PHE A 13 6.76 -8.05 -3.28
CA PHE A 13 7.56 -8.09 -4.49
C PHE A 13 6.76 -7.55 -5.67
N PRO A 14 7.32 -6.61 -6.44
CA PRO A 14 6.71 -6.18 -7.69
C PRO A 14 6.79 -7.29 -8.73
N ALA A 15 5.88 -7.23 -9.71
CA ALA A 15 5.98 -8.06 -10.89
C ALA A 15 7.33 -7.86 -11.58
N ALA A 16 8.01 -8.95 -11.91
CA ALA A 16 9.19 -8.90 -12.77
C ALA A 16 8.76 -8.52 -14.20
N ILE A 17 8.76 -7.22 -14.52
CA ILE A 17 8.31 -6.73 -15.83
C ILE A 17 9.40 -6.95 -16.88
N ARG A 18 9.13 -7.84 -17.85
CA ARG A 18 9.91 -8.00 -19.09
C ARG A 18 9.62 -6.95 -20.17
N LYS A 19 8.63 -6.06 -20.02
CA LYS A 19 8.27 -5.07 -21.05
C LYS A 19 7.84 -3.70 -20.51
N LYS A 20 8.76 -2.73 -20.64
CA LYS A 20 8.61 -1.29 -20.98
C LYS A 20 7.54 -0.38 -20.32
N LYS A 21 6.61 -0.80 -19.48
CA LYS A 21 5.73 0.13 -18.73
C LYS A 21 5.73 -0.19 -17.25
N ARG A 22 6.41 0.69 -16.52
CA ARG A 22 6.66 0.76 -15.08
C ARG A 22 5.44 0.33 -14.27
N ALA A 23 5.49 -0.83 -13.60
CA ALA A 23 4.85 -0.91 -12.28
C ALA A 23 5.58 0.12 -11.43
N GLY A 24 4.88 1.18 -11.03
CA GLY A 24 5.43 2.31 -10.29
C GLY A 24 5.75 1.99 -8.83
N PHE A 25 5.94 0.72 -8.48
CA PHE A 25 6.15 0.24 -7.13
C PHE A 25 7.43 -0.61 -7.08
N ALA A 26 8.33 -0.25 -6.17
CA ALA A 26 9.57 -0.96 -5.90
C ALA A 26 9.38 -1.90 -4.70
N TYR A 27 10.15 -3.00 -4.65
CA TYR A 27 10.15 -3.93 -3.52
C TYR A 27 10.12 -3.22 -2.17
N ARG A 28 9.24 -3.69 -1.29
CA ARG A 28 9.06 -3.12 0.05
C ARG A 28 8.81 -4.25 1.03
N ARG A 29 9.60 -4.24 2.10
CA ARG A 29 9.40 -5.12 3.26
C ARG A 29 8.64 -4.38 4.35
N PHE A 30 7.82 -5.13 5.06
CA PHE A 30 7.00 -4.66 6.17
C PHE A 30 7.28 -5.52 7.39
N PRO A 31 7.25 -4.92 8.59
CA PRO A 31 7.42 -5.65 9.84
C PRO A 31 6.26 -6.62 10.10
N THR A 32 5.08 -6.35 9.54
CA THR A 32 3.90 -7.22 9.67
C THR A 32 3.22 -7.49 8.33
N ALA A 33 2.68 -8.69 8.18
CA ALA A 33 1.90 -9.08 7.01
C ALA A 33 0.58 -8.33 6.91
N ALA A 34 0.01 -7.92 8.03
CA ALA A 34 -1.15 -7.03 8.04
C ALA A 34 -0.87 -5.74 7.26
N GLU A 35 0.23 -5.05 7.59
CA GLU A 35 0.60 -3.78 6.94
C GLU A 35 0.87 -3.97 5.45
N ALA A 36 1.55 -5.06 5.09
CA ALA A 36 1.86 -5.35 3.70
C ALA A 36 0.61 -5.60 2.86
N VAL A 37 -0.37 -6.34 3.41
CA VAL A 37 -1.67 -6.60 2.75
C VAL A 37 -2.47 -5.31 2.63
N GLN A 38 -2.56 -4.50 3.69
CA GLN A 38 -3.25 -3.20 3.64
C GLN A 38 -2.63 -2.28 2.59
N PHE A 39 -1.30 -2.15 2.58
CA PHE A 39 -0.58 -1.34 1.61
C PHE A 39 -0.82 -1.84 0.17
N ALA A 40 -0.84 -3.16 -0.04
CA ALA A 40 -1.06 -3.76 -1.35
C ALA A 40 -2.46 -3.47 -1.92
N ILE A 41 -3.47 -3.33 -1.06
CA ILE A 41 -4.87 -3.07 -1.47
C ILE A 41 -5.18 -1.57 -1.53
N GLU A 42 -4.75 -0.80 -0.54
CA GLU A 42 -5.13 0.61 -0.38
C GLU A 42 -4.18 1.57 -1.10
N GLN A 43 -2.86 1.29 -1.07
CA GLN A 43 -1.83 2.20 -1.56
C GLN A 43 -1.30 1.81 -2.93
N LEU A 44 -1.33 0.52 -3.27
CA LEU A 44 -0.91 0.06 -4.59
C LEU A 44 -2.02 0.24 -5.63
N PRO A 45 -1.73 0.82 -6.81
CA PRO A 45 -2.67 0.82 -7.91
C PRO A 45 -2.89 -0.61 -8.42
N ALA A 46 -4.11 -0.90 -8.89
CA ALA A 46 -4.50 -2.24 -9.36
C ALA A 46 -3.57 -2.79 -10.45
N ASP A 47 -3.05 -1.93 -11.33
CA ASP A 47 -2.08 -2.31 -12.37
C ASP A 47 -0.76 -2.85 -11.79
N SER A 48 -0.30 -2.31 -10.66
CA SER A 48 0.89 -2.81 -9.96
C SER A 48 0.58 -4.09 -9.18
N LEU A 49 -0.62 -4.19 -8.60
CA LEU A 49 -1.05 -5.37 -7.85
C LEU A 49 -1.21 -6.61 -8.74
N ASN A 50 -1.67 -6.44 -9.99
CA ASN A 50 -1.93 -7.53 -10.95
C ASN A 50 -0.72 -8.43 -11.26
N GLY A 51 0.50 -8.03 -10.93
CA GLY A 51 1.66 -8.91 -11.01
C GLY A 51 2.53 -8.91 -9.75
N ALA A 52 2.13 -8.18 -8.71
CA ALA A 52 2.80 -8.23 -7.44
C ALA A 52 2.41 -9.51 -6.70
N TYR A 53 3.34 -10.00 -5.89
CA TYR A 53 3.07 -11.09 -4.97
C TYR A 53 3.66 -10.72 -3.60
N LEU A 54 2.97 -11.17 -2.56
CA LEU A 54 3.31 -10.96 -1.18
C LEU A 54 3.90 -12.27 -0.65
N GLN A 55 5.08 -12.22 -0.08
CA GLN A 55 5.71 -13.36 0.57
C GLN A 55 5.71 -13.16 2.08
N VAL A 56 5.23 -14.17 2.82
CA VAL A 56 5.08 -14.14 4.27
C VAL A 56 5.43 -15.50 4.81
N ASP A 57 6.43 -15.59 5.68
CA ASP A 57 6.87 -16.84 6.31
C ASP A 57 7.03 -17.99 5.28
N GLU A 58 7.79 -17.70 4.21
CA GLU A 58 7.99 -18.55 3.01
C GLU A 58 6.76 -18.77 2.11
N ALA A 59 5.53 -18.54 2.60
CA ALA A 59 4.31 -18.62 1.81
C ALA A 59 4.18 -17.46 0.82
N ARG A 60 3.76 -17.76 -0.41
CA ARG A 60 3.58 -16.77 -1.47
C ARG A 60 2.10 -16.58 -1.78
N PHE A 61 1.66 -15.34 -1.79
CA PHE A 61 0.30 -14.92 -2.08
C PHE A 61 0.31 -14.02 -3.32
N ASP A 62 -0.46 -14.41 -4.32
CA ASP A 62 -0.76 -13.59 -5.47
C ASP A 62 -1.82 -12.53 -5.14
N GLN A 63 -2.21 -11.72 -6.11
CA GLN A 63 -3.26 -10.71 -5.96
C GLN A 63 -4.53 -11.27 -5.31
N SER A 64 -4.99 -12.45 -5.73
CA SER A 64 -6.18 -13.10 -5.18
C SER A 64 -5.99 -13.48 -3.72
N GLY A 65 -4.82 -14.05 -3.38
CA GLY A 65 -4.47 -14.37 -2.00
C GLY A 65 -4.42 -13.12 -1.12
N ILE A 66 -3.78 -12.05 -1.58
CA ILE A 66 -3.69 -10.77 -0.87
C ILE A 66 -5.09 -10.19 -0.60
N ARG A 67 -5.98 -10.20 -1.61
CA ARG A 67 -7.38 -9.75 -1.43
C ARG A 67 -8.13 -10.61 -0.42
N THR A 68 -7.97 -11.93 -0.50
CA THR A 68 -8.62 -12.86 0.43
C THR A 68 -8.16 -12.62 1.87
N LEU A 69 -6.86 -12.36 2.08
CA LEU A 69 -6.31 -12.02 3.39
C LEU A 69 -6.84 -10.67 3.91
N TYR A 70 -7.00 -9.68 3.05
CA TYR A 70 -7.59 -8.40 3.44
C TYR A 70 -9.08 -8.52 3.82
N GLU A 71 -9.84 -9.34 3.08
CA GLU A 71 -11.27 -9.57 3.31
C GLU A 71 -11.56 -10.56 4.45
N ALA A 72 -10.56 -11.34 4.88
CA ALA A 72 -10.69 -12.31 5.96
C ALA A 72 -11.02 -11.64 7.31
N PRO A 73 -11.97 -12.18 8.09
CA PRO A 73 -12.40 -11.59 9.37
C PRO A 73 -11.29 -11.55 10.43
N ASP A 74 -10.25 -12.35 10.26
CA ASP A 74 -9.09 -12.42 11.15
C ASP A 74 -8.08 -11.27 10.95
N PHE A 75 -8.33 -10.36 10.02
CA PHE A 75 -7.42 -9.26 9.71
C PHE A 75 -7.34 -8.25 10.88
N PRO A 76 -6.15 -8.01 11.46
CA PRO A 76 -6.03 -7.27 12.71
C PRO A 76 -6.05 -5.74 12.56
N LEU A 77 -5.83 -5.22 11.35
CA LEU A 77 -5.79 -3.77 11.09
C LEU A 77 -7.16 -3.23 10.68
N GLN A 78 -7.40 -1.95 11.00
CA GLN A 78 -8.59 -1.25 10.53
C GLN A 78 -8.56 -1.13 9.00
N ARG A 79 -9.56 -1.73 8.34
CA ARG A 79 -9.76 -1.58 6.90
C ARG A 79 -10.17 -0.15 6.63
N ASN A 80 -9.35 0.61 5.93
CA ASN A 80 -9.68 1.95 5.48
C ASN A 80 -10.57 1.85 4.23
N ARG A 81 -11.63 1.04 4.33
CA ARG A 81 -12.75 1.16 3.40
C ARG A 81 -13.22 2.61 3.55
N PRO A 82 -13.47 3.36 2.46
CA PRO A 82 -14.21 4.60 2.58
C PRO A 82 -15.62 4.20 3.03
N GLU A 83 -15.77 4.01 4.35
CA GLU A 83 -17.03 4.13 5.01
C GLU A 83 -17.51 5.54 4.70
N ALA A 84 -18.79 5.64 4.37
CA ALA A 84 -19.45 6.92 4.28
C ALA A 84 -19.03 7.81 5.47
N PRO A 85 -18.87 9.13 5.24
CA PRO A 85 -17.98 9.97 6.02
C PRO A 85 -18.42 10.05 7.49
N ALA A 86 -17.59 9.59 8.42
CA ALA A 86 -17.64 9.96 9.84
C ALA A 86 -16.34 9.53 10.55
N PRO A 87 -15.90 10.25 11.57
CA PRO A 87 -15.12 11.46 11.47
C PRO A 87 -13.66 11.24 11.89
N VAL A 88 -12.80 12.08 11.33
CA VAL A 88 -11.45 12.44 11.78
C VAL A 88 -11.18 12.15 13.27
N VAL A 89 -10.33 11.16 13.53
CA VAL A 89 -9.48 11.17 14.72
C VAL A 89 -8.03 11.26 14.25
N GLU A 90 -7.68 12.52 14.04
CA GLU A 90 -6.34 13.06 13.90
C GLU A 90 -5.52 12.64 15.13
N ALA A 91 -4.74 11.56 15.01
CA ALA A 91 -3.68 11.22 15.95
C ALA A 91 -2.34 11.52 15.27
N GLU A 92 -2.04 12.81 15.31
CA GLU A 92 -0.76 13.46 15.11
C GLU A 92 0.43 12.57 15.53
N SER A 93 1.24 12.13 14.56
CA SER A 93 2.64 11.82 14.83
C SER A 93 3.50 12.04 13.59
N ALA A 94 4.38 13.04 13.74
CA ALA A 94 5.68 13.21 13.10
C ALA A 94 5.79 13.96 11.75
N PRO A 95 6.93 14.65 11.52
CA PRO A 95 6.97 15.99 10.92
C PRO A 95 7.75 16.11 9.60
N ALA A 96 7.41 17.15 8.80
CA ALA A 96 8.21 17.80 7.74
C ALA A 96 8.70 16.89 6.57
N PRO A 97 9.35 17.37 5.46
CA PRO A 97 9.83 18.72 5.13
C PRO A 97 9.66 19.21 3.65
N VAL A 98 9.87 20.52 3.44
CA VAL A 98 10.66 21.19 2.37
C VAL A 98 10.43 20.89 0.87
N ALA A 99 10.11 22.00 0.16
CA ALA A 99 10.42 22.40 -1.24
C ALA A 99 9.76 21.62 -2.40
N ALA A 100 9.49 22.17 -3.59
CA ALA A 100 9.99 23.35 -4.29
C ALA A 100 8.94 23.84 -5.32
N ALA A 101 9.12 25.10 -5.76
CA ALA A 101 8.47 25.88 -6.83
C ALA A 101 8.45 25.16 -8.23
N PRO A 102 8.02 25.76 -9.38
CA PRO A 102 7.67 27.17 -9.68
C PRO A 102 6.50 27.39 -10.68
N ARG A 103 6.11 28.66 -10.97
CA ARG A 103 5.63 29.11 -12.31
C ARG A 103 5.47 30.65 -12.49
N LYS A 104 6.27 31.15 -13.44
CA LYS A 104 6.21 32.32 -14.36
C LYS A 104 5.14 33.44 -14.24
N LYS A 105 5.68 34.68 -14.20
CA LYS A 105 5.50 35.88 -15.08
C LYS A 105 4.11 36.49 -15.35
N ALA A 106 3.96 37.79 -15.01
CA ALA A 106 3.36 38.92 -15.78
C ALA A 106 2.81 39.97 -14.77
N ALA A 107 3.42 41.15 -14.62
CA ALA A 107 3.20 42.38 -15.40
C ALA A 107 1.97 43.20 -14.98
N ALA A 108 2.23 44.51 -14.77
CA ALA A 108 1.37 45.68 -14.95
C ALA A 108 0.69 46.36 -13.74
N ALA A 109 1.00 47.66 -13.66
CA ALA A 109 0.14 48.80 -13.32
C ALA A 109 -0.13 49.14 -11.85
N GLY A 110 0.23 50.37 -11.49
CA GLY A 110 -0.06 51.06 -10.24
C GLY A 110 0.94 52.19 -10.01
#